data_AF-A0A9R1XA87-F1
#
_entry.id   AF-A0A9R1XA87-F1
#
_cell.length_a   1.000
_cell.length_b   1.000
_cell.length_c   1.000
_cell.angle_alpha   90.00
_cell.angle_beta   90.00
_cell.angle_gamma   90.00
#
_symmetry.space_group_name_H-M   'P 1'
#
loop_
_entity.id
_entity.type
_entity.pdbx_description
1 polymer ?
#
loop_
_entity_poly.entity_id
_entity_poly.type
_entity_poly.pdbx_seq_one_letter_code
_entity_poly.pdbx_strand_id
1 'polypeptide(L)'
;MYLDEPRSDITKDINVLSFWKAHQYCYPELASMAQDILSIPISTVASKSAFSNGGHILDQYRSSLKHENVEALICAKDWLFGIKGDEELCL
;
A
#
# COMPACT_ATOMS: atom_id res chain seq x y z
N MET A 1 7.93 -9.53 27.99
CA MET A 1 8.46 -9.38 26.63
C MET A 1 7.29 -9.49 25.66
N TYR A 2 7.32 -8.94 24.43
CA TYR A 2 6.17 -9.02 23.51
C TYR A 2 5.62 -10.45 23.35
N LEU A 3 6.51 -11.45 23.33
CA LEU A 3 6.15 -12.87 23.22
C LEU A 3 5.41 -13.43 24.45
N ASP A 4 5.46 -12.75 25.60
CA ASP A 4 4.78 -13.14 26.84
C ASP A 4 3.39 -12.49 26.98
N GLU A 5 3.05 -11.56 26.08
CA GLU A 5 1.78 -10.82 26.16
C GLU A 5 0.61 -11.71 25.72
N PRO A 6 -0.54 -11.66 26.41
CA PRO A 6 -1.71 -12.45 26.02
C PRO A 6 -2.13 -12.08 24.60
N ARG A 7 -2.34 -13.10 23.76
CA ARG A 7 -2.75 -12.89 22.37
C ARG A 7 -4.12 -12.22 22.34
N SER A 8 -4.21 -11.14 21.58
CA SER A 8 -5.49 -10.52 21.23
C SER A 8 -6.39 -11.54 20.53
N ASP A 9 -7.69 -11.43 20.80
CA ASP A 9 -8.72 -12.27 20.18
C ASP A 9 -8.71 -12.10 18.65
N ILE A 10 -8.46 -13.19 17.93
CA ILE A 10 -8.37 -13.27 16.46
C ILE A 10 -9.72 -12.96 15.80
N THR A 11 -10.83 -13.02 16.56
CA THR A 11 -12.17 -12.73 16.04
C THR A 11 -12.46 -11.23 15.86
N LYS A 12 -11.58 -10.35 16.35
CA LYS A 12 -11.70 -8.90 16.14
C LYS A 12 -11.02 -8.51 14.84
N ASP A 13 -11.73 -7.76 14.01
CA ASP A 13 -11.11 -7.08 12.87
C ASP A 13 -10.15 -6.01 13.42
N ILE A 14 -8.86 -6.31 13.36
CA ILE A 14 -7.80 -5.46 13.90
C ILE A 14 -6.93 -5.03 12.73
N ASN A 15 -6.84 -3.72 12.52
CA ASN A 15 -5.82 -3.16 11.64
C ASN A 15 -4.44 -3.37 12.30
N VAL A 16 -3.68 -4.34 11.79
CA VAL A 16 -2.39 -4.75 12.36
C VAL A 16 -1.35 -3.63 12.28
N LEU A 17 -1.38 -2.80 11.23
CA LEU A 17 -0.47 -1.65 11.11
C LEU A 17 -0.78 -0.58 12.18
N SER A 18 -2.06 -0.30 12.42
CA SER A 18 -2.49 0.61 13.49
C SER A 18 -2.11 0.09 14.88
N PHE A 19 -2.16 -1.24 15.09
CA PHE A 19 -1.71 -1.86 16.34
C PHE A 19 -0.21 -1.60 16.59
N TRP A 20 0.66 -1.86 15.60
CA TRP A 20 2.10 -1.63 15.75
C TRP A 20 2.45 -0.15 15.89
N LYS A 21 1.72 0.73 15.21
CA LYS A 21 1.85 2.18 15.37
C LYS A 21 1.54 2.64 16.79
N ALA A 22 0.53 2.07 17.44
CA ALA A 22 0.21 2.38 18.83
C ALA A 22 1.29 1.87 19.81
N HIS A 23 1.95 0.75 19.50
CA HIS A 23 2.95 0.12 20.35
C HIS A 23 4.40 0.56 20.07
N GLN A 24 4.61 1.51 19.15
CA GLN A 24 5.95 1.97 18.74
C GLN A 24 6.80 2.50 19.89
N TYR A 25 6.19 3.08 20.93
CA TYR A 25 6.92 3.60 22.08
C TYR A 25 7.33 2.50 23.07
N CYS A 26 6.55 1.41 23.13
CA CYS A 26 6.83 0.26 24.00
C CYS A 26 7.87 -0.67 23.37
N TYR A 27 7.81 -0.82 22.05
CA TYR A 27 8.65 -1.74 21.29
C TYR A 27 9.17 -1.08 19.99
N PRO A 28 10.07 -0.09 20.07
CA PRO A 28 10.47 0.72 18.91
C PRO A 28 11.07 -0.10 17.77
N GLU A 29 12.07 -0.93 18.07
CA GLU A 29 12.73 -1.77 17.06
C GLU A 29 11.77 -2.81 16.46
N LEU A 30 10.96 -3.45 17.30
CA LEU A 30 10.02 -4.48 16.86
C LEU A 30 8.87 -3.89 16.04
N ALA A 31 8.33 -2.74 16.45
CA ALA A 31 7.28 -2.05 15.74
C ALA A 31 7.77 -1.51 14.39
N SER A 32 9.03 -1.08 14.29
CA SER A 32 9.64 -0.71 13.00
C SER A 32 9.71 -1.92 12.08
N MET A 33 10.33 -3.02 12.54
CA MET A 33 10.44 -4.24 11.74
C MET A 33 9.08 -4.80 11.31
N ALA A 34 8.09 -4.79 12.21
CA ALA A 34 6.76 -5.26 11.91
C ALA A 34 6.05 -4.38 10.87
N GLN A 35 6.18 -3.05 10.97
CA GLN A 35 5.63 -2.14 9.97
C GLN A 35 6.28 -2.32 8.60
N ASP A 36 7.61 -2.49 8.54
CA ASP A 36 8.33 -2.70 7.29
C ASP A 36 7.89 -3.99 6.58
N ILE A 37 7.72 -5.08 7.33
CA ILE A 37 7.31 -6.38 6.77
C ILE A 37 5.84 -6.35 6.35
N LEU A 38 4.95 -5.79 7.19
CA LEU A 38 3.50 -5.82 6.95
C LEU A 38 3.02 -4.79 5.92
N SER A 39 3.82 -3.77 5.62
CA SER A 39 3.50 -2.78 4.58
C SER A 39 3.73 -3.31 3.16
N ILE A 40 4.37 -4.47 3.01
CA ILE A 40 4.59 -5.10 1.71
C ILE A 40 3.25 -5.69 1.23
N PRO A 41 2.70 -5.22 0.09
CA PRO A 41 1.46 -5.79 -0.44
C PRO A 41 1.68 -7.26 -0.82
N ILE A 42 0.87 -8.15 -0.23
CA ILE A 42 0.98 -9.61 -0.42
C ILE A 42 0.58 -10.01 -1.86
N SER A 43 -0.18 -9.19 -2.57
CA SER A 43 -0.73 -9.53 -3.89
C SER A 43 -0.15 -8.70 -5.03
N THR A 44 0.33 -9.41 -6.05
CA THR A 44 0.65 -8.85 -7.37
C THR A 44 -0.57 -8.22 -8.06
N VAL A 45 -1.80 -8.46 -7.57
CA VAL A 45 -3.02 -7.84 -8.10
C VAL A 45 -3.03 -6.32 -7.89
N ALA A 46 -2.42 -5.78 -6.83
CA ALA A 46 -2.27 -4.34 -6.66
C ALA A 46 -1.44 -3.72 -7.79
N SER A 47 -0.33 -4.38 -8.17
CA SER A 47 0.45 -3.96 -9.35
C SER A 47 -0.33 -4.11 -10.65
N LYS A 48 -1.07 -5.21 -10.85
CA LYS A 48 -1.90 -5.40 -12.06
C LYS A 48 -3.04 -4.37 -12.16
N SER A 49 -3.64 -3.97 -11.05
CA SER A 49 -4.65 -2.91 -11.00
C SER A 49 -4.05 -1.56 -11.40
N ALA A 50 -2.90 -1.20 -10.83
CA ALA A 50 -2.16 0.01 -11.22
C ALA A 50 -1.81 0.01 -12.72
N PHE A 51 -1.37 -1.13 -13.28
CA PHE A 51 -1.09 -1.26 -14.71
C PHE A 51 -2.36 -1.24 -15.58
N SER A 52 -3.47 -1.80 -15.11
CA SER A 52 -4.76 -1.80 -15.81
C SER A 52 -5.34 -0.38 -15.90
N ASN A 53 -5.33 0.36 -14.79
CA ASN A 53 -5.73 1.77 -14.78
C ASN A 53 -4.78 2.64 -15.61
N GLY A 54 -3.48 2.29 -15.64
CA GLY A 54 -2.51 2.88 -16.55
C GLY A 54 -2.87 2.69 -18.02
N GLY A 55 -3.28 1.48 -18.43
CA GLY A 55 -3.62 1.18 -19.83
C GLY A 55 -4.68 2.09 -20.44
N HIS A 56 -5.73 2.43 -19.67
CA HIS A 56 -6.84 3.26 -20.16
C HIS A 56 -6.50 4.76 -20.26
N ILE A 57 -5.64 5.26 -19.37
CA ILE A 57 -5.18 6.66 -19.38
C ILE A 57 -4.13 6.88 -20.48
N LEU A 58 -3.36 5.84 -20.79
CA LEU A 58 -2.26 5.93 -21.76
C LEU A 58 -2.72 5.87 -23.21
N ASP A 59 -3.79 5.15 -23.56
CA ASP A 59 -4.24 4.99 -24.95
C ASP A 59 -4.56 6.33 -25.64
N GLN A 60 -5.15 7.29 -24.91
CA GLN A 60 -5.50 8.60 -25.47
C GLN A 60 -4.32 9.59 -25.59
N TYR A 61 -3.24 9.40 -24.82
CA TYR A 61 -2.09 10.31 -24.75
C TYR A 61 -0.83 9.75 -25.45
N ARG A 62 -0.78 8.44 -25.76
CA ARG A 62 0.43 7.75 -26.26
C ARG A 62 0.80 8.00 -27.71
N SER A 63 -0.07 8.56 -28.54
CA SER A 63 0.25 8.74 -29.96
C SER A 63 1.35 9.79 -30.22
N SER A 64 1.78 10.55 -29.20
CA SER A 64 2.79 11.62 -29.36
C SER A 64 3.86 11.72 -28.24
N LEU A 65 3.75 10.96 -27.14
CA LEU A 65 4.65 11.10 -25.98
C LEU A 65 5.73 10.03 -25.90
N LYS A 66 6.95 10.46 -25.54
CA LYS A 66 8.08 9.56 -25.25
C LYS A 66 7.80 8.71 -24.00
N HIS A 67 8.34 7.49 -23.98
CA HIS A 67 8.15 6.54 -22.89
C HIS A 67 8.54 7.09 -21.51
N GLU A 68 9.63 7.87 -21.45
CA GLU A 68 10.13 8.53 -20.23
C GLU A 68 9.12 9.51 -19.63
N ASN A 69 8.42 10.29 -20.47
CA ASN A 69 7.42 11.26 -20.02
C ASN A 69 6.16 10.56 -19.49
N VAL A 70 5.83 9.41 -20.07
CA VAL A 70 4.72 8.58 -19.63
C VAL A 70 4.98 8.00 -18.23
N GLU A 71 6.19 7.47 -18.00
CA GLU A 71 6.58 6.94 -16.69
C GLU A 71 6.56 8.03 -15.62
N ALA A 72 7.17 9.19 -15.92
CA ALA A 72 7.15 10.34 -15.00
C ALA A 72 5.73 10.80 -14.65
N LEU A 73 4.80 10.79 -15.62
CA LEU A 73 3.41 11.18 -15.41
C LEU A 73 2.66 10.17 -14.52
N ILE A 74 2.85 8.87 -14.74
CA ILE A 74 2.25 7.81 -13.91
C ILE A 74 2.81 7.90 -12.49
N CYS A 75 4.13 7.99 -12.32
CA CYS A 75 4.75 8.14 -11.01
C CYS A 75 4.28 9.40 -10.28
N ALA A 76 4.15 10.53 -10.97
CA ALA A 76 3.66 11.78 -10.37
C ALA A 76 2.18 11.66 -9.96
N LYS A 77 1.35 10.98 -10.76
CA LYS A 77 -0.06 10.70 -10.43
C LYS A 77 -0.18 9.78 -9.23
N ASP A 78 0.58 8.68 -9.20
CA ASP A 78 0.57 7.72 -8.11
C ASP A 78 1.10 8.35 -6.82
N TRP A 79 2.11 9.22 -6.90
CA TRP A 79 2.58 9.99 -5.75
C TRP A 79 1.54 10.97 -5.21
N LEU A 80 0.81 11.66 -6.10
CA LEU A 80 -0.16 12.68 -5.72
C LEU A 80 -1.47 12.07 -5.19
N PHE A 81 -1.85 10.88 -5.66
CA PHE A 81 -3.17 10.29 -5.39
C PHE A 81 -3.13 8.90 -4.69
N GLY A 82 -2.00 8.21 -4.67
CA GLY A 82 -1.85 6.83 -4.15
C GLY A 82 -1.83 6.69 -2.62
N ILE A 83 -2.15 7.74 -1.87
CA ILE A 83 -2.23 7.71 -0.40
C ILE A 83 -3.70 7.62 0.09
N LYS A 84 -4.69 7.69 -0.81
CA LYS A 84 -6.09 7.54 -0.42
C LYS A 84 -6.42 6.05 -0.42
N GLY A 85 -6.61 5.48 0.77
CA GLY A 85 -6.88 4.05 0.96
C GLY A 85 -7.97 3.54 0.03
N ASP A 86 -7.65 2.48 -0.69
CA ASP A 86 -8.56 1.76 -1.59
C ASP A 86 -9.62 0.99 -0.77
N GLU A 87 -10.54 1.73 -0.14
CA GLU A 87 -11.91 1.26 0.05
C GLU A 87 -12.73 1.77 -1.16
N GLU A 88 -13.50 0.86 -1.75
CA GLU A 88 -14.27 0.98 -3.00
C GLU A 88 -13.45 0.93 -4.30
N LEU A 89 -13.40 -0.28 -4.89
CA LEU A 89 -14.16 -0.61 -6.10
C LEU A 89 -14.06 -2.13 -6.35
N CYS A 90 -14.88 -2.89 -5.61
CA CYS A 90 -15.40 -4.18 -6.09
C CYS A 90 -16.84 -3.96 -6.56
N LEU A 91 -16.99 -3.44 -7.78
CA LEU A 91 -18.12 -3.71 -8.67
C LEU A 91 -17.63 -3.69 -10.11
#